data_AF-A0A1Q6LGI1-F1
#
_entry.id   AF-A0A1Q6LGI1-F1
#
_cell.length_a   1.000
_cell.length_b   1.000
_cell.length_c   1.000
_cell.angle_alpha   90.00
_cell.angle_beta   90.00
_cell.angle_gamma   90.00
#
_symmetry.space_group_name_H-M   'P 1'
#
loop_
_entity.id
_entity.type
_entity.pdbx_description
1 polymer ?
#
loop_
_entity_poly.entity_id
_entity_poly.type
_entity_poly.pdbx_seq_one_letter_code
_entity_poly.pdbx_strand_id
1 'polypeptide(L)'
;MSETLNKKIINQTKTEQIKIPENQLQKLNRFIEKNLQNRKNGTNYNLLYKISETTKRKIKINNRQTKKITTTSSKEQTKNITLEFFKELDQELYEKSKNIIEGKSNINLSMYKLEENEELSITKNNKMPIHTKTPCTYSKNGETAIYIQCKGTIEDIYALVHEISHTFDLVPNDNSTRNMLGEVTPYCFEAMLGKYLIKKGIATEEDTINIEKQTNISQYDDGVETFTKLELMKIKEHQEITQDNISEIQKGYELTNRQISYILRRLAKSEPNVDYKARYMIAQLIYPHYIEQYEQNPEKAIKTLKQYFEQIKANKLKDSLRILGINPNIDSIQTLIETTNKRIKKLENKRTFNKEEVEI
;
A
#
# COMPACT_ATOMS: atom_id res chain seq x y z
N MET A 1 45.98 31.90 -5.23
CA MET A 1 45.00 31.09 -4.44
C MET A 1 43.86 30.60 -5.32
N SER A 2 44.15 29.87 -6.41
CA SER A 2 43.14 29.62 -7.47
C SER A 2 43.21 28.23 -8.13
N GLU A 3 43.81 27.23 -7.50
CA GLU A 3 43.74 25.83 -7.99
C GLU A 3 43.29 24.84 -6.92
N THR A 4 43.55 25.14 -5.64
CA THR A 4 43.18 24.28 -4.51
C THR A 4 41.68 24.36 -4.17
N LEU A 5 41.01 25.47 -4.48
CA LEU A 5 39.58 25.64 -4.20
C LEU A 5 38.70 24.94 -5.26
N ASN A 6 39.16 24.89 -6.53
CA ASN A 6 38.45 24.18 -7.60
C ASN A 6 38.57 22.64 -7.48
N LYS A 7 39.63 22.10 -6.88
CA LYS A 7 39.71 20.66 -6.57
C LYS A 7 38.82 20.23 -5.40
N LYS A 8 38.36 21.17 -4.56
CA LYS A 8 37.47 20.87 -3.42
C LYS A 8 35.99 20.79 -3.82
N ILE A 9 35.61 21.41 -4.94
CA ILE A 9 34.22 21.40 -5.45
C ILE A 9 33.98 20.24 -6.44
N ILE A 10 35.04 19.62 -6.98
CA ILE A 10 34.93 18.50 -7.95
C ILE A 10 34.91 17.11 -7.26
N ASN A 11 35.07 17.03 -5.93
CA ASN A 11 35.13 15.75 -5.20
C ASN A 11 33.90 15.43 -4.31
N GLN A 12 32.79 16.14 -4.45
CA GLN A 12 31.54 15.84 -3.74
C GLN A 12 30.48 15.29 -4.70
N THR A 13 30.69 14.07 -5.19
CA THR A 13 29.60 13.16 -5.66
C THR A 13 30.12 11.75 -5.92
N LYS A 14 31.14 11.27 -5.19
CA LYS A 14 31.28 9.82 -5.03
C LYS A 14 30.34 9.42 -3.90
N THR A 15 29.17 8.90 -4.25
CA THR A 15 28.35 8.16 -3.31
C THR A 15 29.23 7.04 -2.78
N GLU A 16 29.76 7.18 -1.55
CA GLU A 16 30.53 6.12 -0.90
C GLU A 16 29.68 4.86 -0.95
N GLN A 17 30.18 3.79 -1.55
CA GLN A 17 29.42 2.55 -1.68
C GLN A 17 29.17 1.98 -0.29
N ILE A 18 27.94 1.54 -0.03
CA ILE A 18 27.64 0.86 1.23
C ILE A 18 28.44 -0.42 1.31
N LYS A 19 29.12 -0.69 2.44
CA LYS A 19 29.76 -1.98 2.69
C LYS A 19 28.83 -2.86 3.54
N ILE A 20 28.42 -4.00 2.99
CA ILE A 20 27.56 -4.97 3.66
C ILE A 20 28.44 -6.04 4.31
N PRO A 21 28.30 -6.29 5.62
CA PRO A 21 28.98 -7.39 6.29
C PRO A 21 28.66 -8.74 5.63
N GLU A 22 29.64 -9.62 5.54
CA GLU A 22 29.51 -10.92 4.87
C GLU A 22 28.36 -11.77 5.45
N ASN A 23 28.19 -11.77 6.77
CA ASN A 23 27.10 -12.46 7.44
C ASN A 23 25.70 -11.93 7.04
N GLN A 24 25.57 -10.64 6.73
CA GLN A 24 24.33 -10.04 6.23
C GLN A 24 24.10 -10.40 4.77
N LEU A 25 25.16 -10.45 3.97
CA LEU A 25 25.09 -10.87 2.57
C LEU A 25 24.68 -12.34 2.44
N GLN A 26 25.20 -13.23 3.29
CA GLN A 26 24.78 -14.63 3.37
C GLN A 26 23.30 -14.77 3.80
N LYS A 27 22.83 -13.93 4.71
CA LYS A 27 21.40 -13.89 5.09
C LYS A 27 20.53 -13.41 3.93
N LEU A 28 20.98 -12.39 3.19
CA LEU A 28 20.27 -11.88 2.02
C LEU A 28 20.17 -12.96 0.93
N ASN A 29 21.27 -13.65 0.62
CA ASN A 29 21.26 -14.75 -0.36
C ASN A 29 20.25 -15.84 -0.01
N ARG A 30 20.27 -16.33 1.23
CA ARG A 30 19.28 -17.31 1.71
C ARG A 30 17.85 -16.78 1.66
N PHE A 31 17.65 -15.49 1.93
CA PHE A 31 16.34 -14.87 1.86
C PHE A 31 15.82 -14.79 0.42
N ILE A 32 16.65 -14.35 -0.53
CA ILE A 32 16.27 -14.23 -1.94
C ILE A 32 16.05 -15.61 -2.57
N GLU A 33 16.85 -16.61 -2.20
CA GLU A 33 16.63 -18.01 -2.58
C GLU A 33 15.22 -18.50 -2.19
N LYS A 34 14.78 -18.22 -0.95
CA LYS A 34 13.41 -18.54 -0.53
C LYS A 34 12.34 -17.82 -1.35
N ASN A 35 12.59 -16.59 -1.82
CA ASN A 35 11.65 -15.89 -2.69
C ASN A 35 11.55 -16.56 -4.07
N LEU A 36 12.66 -17.06 -4.62
CA LEU A 36 12.65 -17.84 -5.87
C LEU A 36 11.82 -19.13 -5.71
N GLN A 37 11.99 -19.83 -4.58
CA GLN A 37 11.27 -21.06 -4.27
C GLN A 37 9.77 -20.84 -4.02
N ASN A 38 9.38 -19.66 -3.52
CA ASN A 38 7.98 -19.31 -3.23
C ASN A 38 7.28 -18.57 -4.37
N ARG A 39 7.81 -18.61 -5.59
CA ARG A 39 7.14 -18.01 -6.75
C ARG A 39 5.74 -18.60 -6.93
N LYS A 40 4.75 -17.73 -7.04
CA LYS A 40 3.37 -18.13 -7.31
C LYS A 40 3.20 -18.52 -8.78
N ASN A 41 2.63 -19.70 -9.00
CA ASN A 41 2.22 -20.13 -10.33
C ASN A 41 1.21 -19.14 -10.92
N GLY A 42 1.45 -18.72 -12.17
CA GLY A 42 0.59 -17.77 -12.88
C GLY A 42 0.97 -16.29 -12.72
N THR A 43 1.89 -15.93 -11.81
CA THR A 43 2.41 -14.56 -11.72
C THR A 43 3.40 -14.27 -12.85
N ASN A 44 3.18 -13.18 -13.59
CA ASN A 44 4.12 -12.68 -14.58
C ASN A 44 5.19 -11.78 -13.92
N TYR A 45 6.27 -12.40 -13.42
CA TYR A 45 7.36 -11.70 -12.74
C TYR A 45 8.09 -10.68 -13.63
N ASN A 46 8.14 -10.90 -14.95
CA ASN A 46 8.74 -9.95 -15.89
C ASN A 46 7.91 -8.67 -16.03
N LEU A 47 6.58 -8.80 -16.09
CA LEU A 47 5.68 -7.65 -16.09
C LEU A 47 5.77 -6.91 -14.74
N LEU A 48 5.75 -7.64 -13.64
CA LEU A 48 5.85 -7.04 -12.31
C LEU A 48 7.18 -6.30 -12.10
N TYR A 49 8.27 -6.84 -12.64
CA TYR A 49 9.56 -6.16 -12.67
C TYR A 49 9.45 -4.83 -13.43
N LYS A 50 8.90 -4.85 -14.65
CA LYS A 50 8.75 -3.63 -15.46
C LYS A 50 7.89 -2.58 -14.77
N ILE A 51 6.78 -2.97 -14.15
CA ILE A 51 5.92 -2.06 -13.39
C ILE A 51 6.71 -1.46 -12.22
N SER A 52 7.32 -2.32 -11.39
CA SER A 52 8.01 -1.86 -10.18
C SER A 52 9.25 -1.01 -10.45
N GLU A 53 10.02 -1.33 -11.50
CA GLU A 53 11.13 -0.50 -11.98
C GLU A 53 10.62 0.86 -12.44
N THR A 54 9.56 0.88 -13.25
CA THR A 54 8.99 2.13 -13.77
C THR A 54 8.44 3.01 -12.64
N THR A 55 7.73 2.42 -11.68
CA THR A 55 7.26 3.09 -10.46
C THR A 55 8.43 3.70 -9.69
N LYS A 56 9.48 2.91 -9.42
CA LYS A 56 10.67 3.36 -8.69
C LYS A 56 11.39 4.53 -9.37
N ARG A 57 11.41 4.55 -10.71
CA ARG A 57 12.08 5.60 -11.49
C ARG A 57 11.22 6.85 -11.65
N LYS A 58 9.90 6.72 -11.78
CA LYS A 58 9.03 7.82 -12.24
C LYS A 58 8.07 8.38 -11.20
N ILE A 59 7.74 7.67 -10.13
CA ILE A 59 6.95 8.25 -9.03
C ILE A 59 7.83 9.20 -8.22
N LYS A 60 7.37 10.43 -8.02
CA LYS A 60 8.11 11.50 -7.36
C LYS A 60 7.44 11.86 -6.03
N ILE A 61 8.04 11.43 -4.93
CA ILE A 61 7.69 11.87 -3.58
C ILE A 61 8.81 12.78 -3.09
N ASN A 62 8.56 14.09 -3.10
CA ASN A 62 9.55 15.10 -2.74
C ASN A 62 9.50 15.45 -1.25
N ASN A 63 8.30 15.38 -0.66
CA ASN A 63 8.08 15.68 0.74
C ASN A 63 7.56 14.43 1.46
N ARG A 64 8.39 13.85 2.33
CA ARG A 64 8.04 12.66 3.13
C ARG A 64 7.60 12.99 4.57
N GLN A 65 7.48 14.27 4.92
CA GLN A 65 7.02 14.70 6.24
C GLN A 65 5.50 14.52 6.36
N THR A 66 5.05 13.93 7.46
CA THR A 66 3.64 13.69 7.75
C THR A 66 3.38 14.05 9.19
N LYS A 67 2.23 14.65 9.49
CA LYS A 67 1.84 14.92 10.88
C LYS A 67 1.14 13.70 11.49
N LYS A 68 1.28 13.56 12.82
CA LYS A 68 0.51 12.60 13.60
C LYS A 68 -0.94 13.06 13.63
N ILE A 69 -1.87 12.15 13.37
CA ILE A 69 -3.31 12.43 13.45
C ILE A 69 -3.71 12.44 14.92
N THR A 70 -4.33 13.54 15.36
CA THR A 70 -4.80 13.74 16.74
C THR A 70 -6.31 13.82 16.84
N THR A 71 -7.01 14.02 15.72
CA THR A 71 -8.47 14.02 15.65
C THR A 71 -9.01 12.68 16.14
N THR A 72 -9.77 12.72 17.24
CA THR A 72 -10.20 11.54 17.98
C THR A 72 -11.42 10.87 17.35
N SER A 73 -11.53 9.55 17.51
CA SER A 73 -12.75 8.80 17.18
C SER A 73 -12.89 7.62 18.13
N SER A 74 -14.02 7.53 18.82
CA SER A 74 -14.36 6.35 19.61
C SER A 74 -14.74 5.17 18.70
N LYS A 75 -14.70 3.94 19.24
CA LYS A 75 -15.15 2.74 18.52
C LYS A 75 -16.57 2.86 17.97
N GLU A 76 -17.48 3.47 18.73
CA GLU A 76 -18.87 3.64 18.34
C GLU A 76 -19.01 4.71 17.24
N GLN A 77 -18.32 5.84 17.38
CA GLN A 77 -18.25 6.85 16.31
C GLN A 77 -17.68 6.26 15.02
N THR A 78 -16.60 5.48 15.12
CA THR A 78 -15.97 4.82 13.97
C THR A 78 -16.95 3.93 13.21
N LYS A 79 -17.75 3.13 13.91
CA LYS A 79 -18.80 2.30 13.30
C LYS A 79 -19.87 3.16 12.63
N ASN A 80 -20.41 4.14 13.34
CA ASN A 80 -21.49 4.97 12.84
C ASN A 80 -21.09 5.77 11.60
N ILE A 81 -19.92 6.41 11.62
CA ILE A 81 -19.39 7.16 10.48
C ILE A 81 -19.14 6.24 9.27
N THR A 82 -18.62 5.03 9.50
CA THR A 82 -18.43 4.03 8.44
C THR A 82 -19.76 3.64 7.78
N LEU A 83 -20.81 3.43 8.58
CA LEU A 83 -22.14 3.10 8.08
C LEU A 83 -22.77 4.26 7.31
N GLU A 84 -22.67 5.49 7.81
CA GLU A 84 -23.17 6.67 7.10
C GLU A 84 -22.44 6.91 5.78
N PHE A 85 -21.13 6.69 5.74
CA PHE A 85 -20.34 6.77 4.51
C PHE A 85 -20.86 5.80 3.45
N PHE A 86 -21.01 4.51 3.77
CA PHE A 86 -21.53 3.54 2.80
C PHE A 86 -23.00 3.80 2.43
N LYS A 87 -23.80 4.33 3.35
CA LYS A 87 -25.20 4.73 3.09
C LYS A 87 -25.30 5.85 2.07
N GLU A 88 -24.40 6.84 2.11
CA GLU A 88 -24.35 7.93 1.12
C GLU A 88 -23.83 7.45 -0.24
N LEU A 89 -23.04 6.36 -0.28
CA LEU A 89 -22.49 5.81 -1.51
C LEU A 89 -23.43 4.88 -2.27
N ASP A 90 -23.96 3.84 -1.64
CA ASP A 90 -24.76 2.80 -2.30
C ASP A 90 -25.48 1.92 -1.27
N GLN A 91 -26.78 1.68 -1.49
CA GLN A 91 -27.61 0.91 -0.56
C GLN A 91 -27.14 -0.54 -0.37
N GLU A 92 -26.61 -1.20 -1.41
CA GLU A 92 -26.14 -2.59 -1.30
C GLU A 92 -24.86 -2.67 -0.46
N LEU A 93 -23.93 -1.74 -0.67
CA LEU A 93 -22.69 -1.64 0.11
C LEU A 93 -22.98 -1.32 1.58
N TYR A 94 -23.94 -0.43 1.81
CA TYR A 94 -24.42 -0.10 3.15
C TYR A 94 -24.95 -1.32 3.90
N GLU A 95 -25.89 -2.07 3.31
CA GLU A 95 -26.49 -3.23 3.98
C GLU A 95 -25.44 -4.33 4.27
N LYS A 96 -24.49 -4.56 3.35
CA LYS A 96 -23.37 -5.48 3.60
C LYS A 96 -22.53 -5.03 4.79
N SER A 97 -22.13 -3.77 4.82
CA SER A 97 -21.32 -3.18 5.90
C SER A 97 -22.05 -3.21 7.24
N LYS A 98 -23.34 -2.88 7.23
CA LYS A 98 -24.22 -2.93 8.39
C LYS A 98 -24.30 -4.33 8.98
N ASN A 99 -24.54 -5.35 8.15
CA ASN A 99 -24.61 -6.73 8.63
C ASN A 99 -23.29 -7.19 9.27
N ILE A 100 -22.13 -6.75 8.76
CA ILE A 100 -20.82 -7.03 9.38
C ILE A 100 -20.70 -6.33 10.74
N ILE A 101 -20.99 -5.02 10.79
CA ILE A 101 -20.82 -4.20 11.99
C ILE A 101 -21.78 -4.61 13.13
N GLU A 102 -23.00 -5.02 12.77
CA GLU A 102 -24.04 -5.48 13.71
C GLU A 102 -23.92 -6.97 14.08
N GLY A 103 -22.96 -7.71 13.50
CA GLY A 103 -22.76 -9.13 13.77
C GLY A 103 -23.85 -10.04 13.20
N LYS A 104 -24.56 -9.59 12.15
CA LYS A 104 -25.59 -10.34 11.43
C LYS A 104 -25.06 -11.08 10.20
N SER A 105 -23.80 -10.85 9.83
CA SER A 105 -23.11 -11.56 8.76
C SER A 105 -22.31 -12.76 9.27
N ASN A 106 -21.89 -13.64 8.36
CA ASN A 106 -20.93 -14.70 8.64
C ASN A 106 -19.47 -14.21 8.77
N ILE A 107 -19.23 -12.90 8.64
CA ILE A 107 -17.93 -12.26 8.82
C ILE A 107 -17.90 -11.63 10.21
N ASN A 108 -16.95 -12.08 11.04
CA ASN A 108 -16.79 -11.55 12.39
C ASN A 108 -15.99 -10.24 12.38
N LEU A 109 -16.45 -9.21 13.08
CA LEU A 109 -15.68 -7.97 13.29
C LEU A 109 -15.13 -7.90 14.72
N SER A 110 -13.82 -7.84 14.85
CA SER A 110 -13.12 -7.61 16.12
C SER A 110 -12.43 -6.23 16.08
N MET A 111 -12.90 -5.33 16.93
CA MET A 111 -12.25 -4.03 17.14
C MET A 111 -11.79 -3.94 18.60
N TYR A 112 -10.49 -3.78 18.81
CA TYR A 112 -9.83 -3.87 20.13
C TYR A 112 -8.69 -2.87 20.24
N LYS A 113 -8.23 -2.62 21.46
CA LYS A 113 -7.02 -1.84 21.73
C LYS A 113 -5.94 -2.81 22.21
N LEU A 114 -4.80 -2.87 21.54
CA LEU A 114 -3.67 -3.65 22.03
C LEU A 114 -3.03 -2.94 23.22
N GLU A 115 -2.78 -3.68 24.29
CA GLU A 115 -1.84 -3.25 25.33
C GLU A 115 -0.41 -3.57 24.88
N GLU A 116 0.59 -2.84 25.40
CA GLU A 116 1.99 -2.92 24.93
C GLU A 116 2.60 -4.33 25.04
N ASN A 117 2.03 -5.20 25.88
CA ASN A 117 2.54 -6.54 26.20
C ASN A 117 1.64 -7.70 25.73
N GLU A 118 0.61 -7.46 24.91
CA GLU A 118 -0.26 -8.56 24.46
C GLU A 118 0.46 -9.52 23.49
N GLU A 119 0.37 -10.83 23.77
CA GLU A 119 0.84 -11.89 22.87
C GLU A 119 -0.07 -11.99 21.64
N LEU A 120 0.49 -11.67 20.48
CA LEU A 120 -0.22 -11.69 19.19
C LEU A 120 -0.17 -13.04 18.47
N SER A 121 0.41 -14.04 19.12
CA SER A 121 0.50 -15.43 18.65
C SER A 121 -0.69 -16.28 19.08
N ILE A 122 -1.63 -15.76 19.87
CA ILE A 122 -2.77 -16.54 20.36
C ILE A 122 -3.81 -16.68 19.25
N THR A 123 -4.10 -17.93 18.89
CA THR A 123 -5.15 -18.30 17.94
C THR A 123 -6.25 -19.09 18.62
N LYS A 124 -7.49 -18.90 18.19
CA LYS A 124 -8.63 -19.76 18.55
C LYS A 124 -8.40 -21.19 18.04
N ASN A 125 -9.21 -22.14 18.51
CA ASN A 125 -9.13 -23.56 18.11
C ASN A 125 -9.16 -23.79 16.59
N ASN A 126 -9.83 -22.90 15.83
CA ASN A 126 -9.90 -22.93 14.37
C ASN A 126 -8.68 -22.27 13.66
N LYS A 127 -7.62 -21.93 14.40
CA LYS A 127 -6.41 -21.23 13.94
C LYS A 127 -6.63 -19.80 13.42
N MET A 128 -7.78 -19.19 13.75
CA MET A 128 -8.01 -17.76 13.56
C MET A 128 -7.31 -16.97 14.67
N PRO A 129 -6.65 -15.83 14.38
CA PRO A 129 -6.05 -15.01 15.42
C PRO A 129 -7.11 -14.44 16.37
N ILE A 130 -6.71 -14.14 17.61
CA ILE A 130 -7.54 -13.35 18.53
C ILE A 130 -7.34 -11.86 18.23
N HIS A 131 -6.08 -11.42 18.18
CA HIS A 131 -5.66 -10.07 17.81
C HIS A 131 -4.58 -10.10 16.73
N THR A 132 -4.50 -9.03 15.94
CA THR A 132 -3.46 -8.76 14.94
C THR A 132 -2.81 -7.40 15.19
N LYS A 133 -1.52 -7.25 14.83
CA LYS A 133 -0.77 -5.98 14.97
C LYS A 133 -1.18 -4.92 13.95
N THR A 134 -1.67 -5.38 12.81
CA THR A 134 -2.11 -4.53 11.71
C THR A 134 -3.56 -4.88 11.43
N PRO A 135 -4.40 -3.88 11.11
CA PRO A 135 -5.71 -4.14 10.55
C PRO A 135 -5.61 -5.14 9.41
N CYS A 136 -6.53 -6.12 9.40
CA CYS A 136 -6.61 -7.06 8.31
C CYS A 136 -7.96 -7.79 8.25
N THR A 137 -8.30 -8.18 7.04
CA THR A 137 -9.33 -9.16 6.72
C THR A 137 -8.65 -10.51 6.54
N TYR A 138 -8.94 -11.44 7.45
CA TYR A 138 -8.32 -12.76 7.49
C TYR A 138 -9.35 -13.83 7.16
N SER A 139 -9.04 -14.68 6.19
CA SER A 139 -9.88 -15.82 5.80
C SER A 139 -9.11 -17.13 5.94
N LYS A 140 -9.68 -18.10 6.66
CA LYS A 140 -9.09 -19.43 6.85
C LYS A 140 -10.15 -20.46 7.16
N ASN A 141 -10.03 -21.65 6.59
CA ASN A 141 -10.96 -22.77 6.82
C ASN A 141 -12.44 -22.43 6.55
N GLY A 142 -12.72 -21.56 5.58
CA GLY A 142 -14.08 -21.11 5.26
C GLY A 142 -14.65 -20.03 6.18
N GLU A 143 -13.93 -19.65 7.24
CA GLU A 143 -14.29 -18.51 8.08
C GLU A 143 -13.57 -17.24 7.61
N THR A 144 -14.22 -16.09 7.80
CA THR A 144 -13.63 -14.77 7.54
C THR A 144 -13.86 -13.86 8.74
N ALA A 145 -12.84 -13.09 9.12
CA ALA A 145 -12.93 -12.10 10.18
C ALA A 145 -12.13 -10.86 9.84
N ILE A 146 -12.61 -9.72 10.33
CA ILE A 146 -11.95 -8.41 10.25
C ILE A 146 -11.40 -8.08 11.63
N TYR A 147 -10.14 -7.69 11.69
CA TYR A 147 -9.45 -7.27 12.90
C TYR A 147 -9.03 -5.81 12.74
N ILE A 148 -9.43 -4.96 13.68
CA ILE A 148 -9.05 -3.55 13.75
C ILE A 148 -8.43 -3.28 15.12
N GLN A 149 -7.14 -2.94 15.12
CA GLN A 149 -6.50 -2.34 16.29
C GLN A 149 -6.86 -0.86 16.34
N CYS A 150 -7.73 -0.47 17.27
CA CYS A 150 -8.15 0.91 17.46
C CYS A 150 -7.04 1.74 18.12
N LYS A 151 -6.69 2.85 17.48
CA LYS A 151 -5.80 3.90 17.99
C LYS A 151 -6.56 5.00 18.74
N GLY A 152 -7.89 5.08 18.56
CA GLY A 152 -8.72 6.14 19.11
C GLY A 152 -8.73 7.43 18.28
N THR A 153 -8.33 7.35 17.02
CA THR A 153 -8.27 8.48 16.08
C THR A 153 -9.13 8.19 14.85
N ILE A 154 -9.35 9.20 14.02
CA ILE A 154 -10.07 9.02 12.74
C ILE A 154 -9.38 8.01 11.80
N GLU A 155 -8.11 7.66 12.02
CA GLU A 155 -7.45 6.56 11.29
C GLU A 155 -8.18 5.22 11.47
N ASP A 156 -8.88 5.03 12.59
CA ASP A 156 -9.67 3.81 12.84
C ASP A 156 -10.85 3.70 11.85
N ILE A 157 -11.36 4.83 11.34
CA ILE A 157 -12.40 4.88 10.31
C ILE A 157 -11.83 4.42 8.97
N TYR A 158 -10.64 4.89 8.61
CA TYR A 158 -9.93 4.44 7.41
C TYR A 158 -9.64 2.94 7.49
N ALA A 159 -9.13 2.46 8.63
CA ALA A 159 -8.88 1.04 8.83
C ALA A 159 -10.16 0.20 8.69
N LEU A 160 -11.26 0.62 9.31
CA LEU A 160 -12.52 -0.13 9.22
C LEU A 160 -13.09 -0.13 7.80
N VAL A 161 -13.07 1.01 7.10
CA VAL A 161 -13.50 1.12 5.70
C VAL A 161 -12.62 0.27 4.80
N HIS A 162 -11.29 0.29 4.99
CA HIS A 162 -10.34 -0.53 4.23
C HIS A 162 -10.69 -2.01 4.34
N GLU A 163 -10.83 -2.51 5.56
CA GLU A 163 -11.04 -3.95 5.79
C GLU A 163 -12.44 -4.41 5.40
N ILE A 164 -13.49 -3.62 5.65
CA ILE A 164 -14.83 -3.95 5.13
C ILE A 164 -14.81 -4.00 3.60
N SER A 165 -14.06 -3.12 2.95
CA SER A 165 -14.02 -3.05 1.49
C SER A 165 -13.40 -4.30 0.85
N HIS A 166 -12.45 -4.97 1.53
CA HIS A 166 -11.93 -6.28 1.10
C HIS A 166 -13.01 -7.35 0.96
N THR A 167 -14.15 -7.21 1.65
CA THR A 167 -15.25 -8.17 1.63
C THR A 167 -16.13 -8.05 0.38
N PHE A 168 -16.12 -6.91 -0.31
CA PHE A 168 -17.05 -6.66 -1.43
C PHE A 168 -16.71 -7.44 -2.71
N ASP A 169 -15.43 -7.74 -2.89
CA ASP A 169 -14.90 -8.54 -4.00
C ASP A 169 -14.37 -9.92 -3.56
N LEU A 170 -14.63 -10.31 -2.31
CA LEU A 170 -14.18 -11.58 -1.74
C LEU A 170 -14.80 -12.78 -2.47
N VAL A 171 -13.97 -13.79 -2.72
CA VAL A 171 -14.39 -15.10 -3.25
C VAL A 171 -13.82 -16.23 -2.39
N PRO A 172 -14.51 -17.39 -2.31
CA PRO A 172 -13.94 -18.59 -1.71
C PRO A 172 -12.59 -18.94 -2.37
N ASN A 173 -11.54 -19.13 -1.55
CA ASN A 173 -10.20 -19.53 -1.98
C ASN A 173 -9.45 -18.55 -2.91
N ASP A 174 -9.67 -17.24 -2.78
CA ASP A 174 -8.93 -16.10 -3.40
C ASP A 174 -8.25 -16.37 -4.77
N ASN A 175 -8.77 -15.78 -5.85
CA ASN A 175 -8.27 -16.04 -7.20
C ASN A 175 -7.03 -15.20 -7.58
N SER A 176 -6.35 -15.53 -8.68
CA SER A 176 -5.13 -14.82 -9.14
C SER A 176 -5.34 -13.33 -9.40
N THR A 177 -6.54 -12.94 -9.88
CA THR A 177 -6.86 -11.54 -10.16
C THR A 177 -6.97 -10.73 -8.87
N ARG A 178 -7.74 -11.22 -7.89
CA ARG A 178 -7.86 -10.60 -6.57
C ARG A 178 -6.52 -10.60 -5.82
N ASN A 179 -5.73 -11.65 -5.99
CA ASN A 179 -4.35 -11.69 -5.49
C ASN A 179 -3.45 -10.58 -6.07
N MET A 180 -3.79 -9.94 -7.18
CA MET A 180 -3.00 -8.85 -7.76
C MET A 180 -3.62 -7.47 -7.49
N LEU A 181 -4.96 -7.40 -7.53
CA LEU A 181 -5.72 -6.15 -7.46
C LEU A 181 -6.49 -5.95 -6.15
N GLY A 182 -6.37 -6.85 -5.18
CA GLY A 182 -7.20 -6.84 -3.94
C GLY A 182 -7.04 -5.58 -3.10
N GLU A 183 -5.93 -4.85 -3.22
CA GLU A 183 -5.72 -3.58 -2.53
C GLU A 183 -6.37 -2.39 -3.28
N VAL A 184 -6.73 -2.52 -4.55
CA VAL A 184 -7.34 -1.43 -5.33
C VAL A 184 -8.68 -1.03 -4.71
N THR A 185 -9.54 -2.00 -4.38
CA THR A 185 -10.87 -1.76 -3.82
C THR A 185 -10.81 -0.92 -2.53
N PRO A 186 -10.08 -1.34 -1.47
CA PRO A 186 -9.92 -0.56 -0.25
C PRO A 186 -9.41 0.86 -0.48
N TYR A 187 -8.35 1.05 -1.28
CA TYR A 187 -7.76 2.38 -1.46
C TYR A 187 -8.66 3.33 -2.27
N CYS A 188 -9.49 2.80 -3.17
CA CYS A 188 -10.56 3.59 -3.78
C CYS A 188 -11.56 4.09 -2.72
N PHE A 189 -12.00 3.24 -1.79
CA PHE A 189 -12.90 3.64 -0.72
C PHE A 189 -12.27 4.58 0.30
N GLU A 190 -11.01 4.40 0.68
CA GLU A 190 -10.29 5.34 1.56
C GLU A 190 -10.23 6.76 0.97
N ALA A 191 -9.93 6.88 -0.32
CA ALA A 191 -9.86 8.18 -0.97
C ALA A 191 -11.24 8.84 -1.13
N MET A 192 -12.31 8.05 -1.33
CA MET A 192 -13.69 8.55 -1.27
C MET A 192 -14.09 8.95 0.16
N LEU A 193 -13.66 8.18 1.17
CA LEU A 193 -13.89 8.46 2.59
C LEU A 193 -13.27 9.80 3.00
N GLY A 194 -12.03 10.08 2.59
CA GLY A 194 -11.39 11.37 2.90
C GLY A 194 -12.23 12.57 2.45
N LYS A 195 -12.81 12.49 1.25
CA LYS A 195 -13.74 13.52 0.75
C LYS A 195 -15.01 13.61 1.59
N TYR A 196 -15.58 12.47 1.97
CA TYR A 196 -16.77 12.40 2.83
C TYR A 196 -16.51 13.05 4.20
N LEU A 197 -15.40 12.70 4.85
CA LEU A 197 -15.05 13.22 6.18
C LEU A 197 -14.88 14.74 6.18
N ILE A 198 -14.27 15.31 5.14
CA ILE A 198 -14.18 16.78 4.96
C ILE A 198 -15.60 17.36 4.79
N LYS A 199 -16.40 16.80 3.87
CA LYS A 199 -17.75 17.29 3.56
C LYS A 199 -18.66 17.33 4.80
N LYS A 200 -18.49 16.37 5.71
CA LYS A 200 -19.27 16.27 6.96
C LYS A 200 -18.65 17.05 8.13
N GLY A 201 -17.50 17.70 7.95
CA GLY A 201 -16.80 18.40 9.03
C GLY A 201 -16.26 17.48 10.13
N ILE A 202 -16.07 16.19 9.83
CA ILE A 202 -15.57 15.19 10.77
C ILE A 202 -14.04 15.24 10.85
N ALA A 203 -13.38 15.52 9.72
CA ALA A 203 -11.93 15.67 9.63
C ALA A 203 -11.57 16.97 8.92
N THR A 204 -10.42 17.52 9.27
CA THR A 204 -9.87 18.66 8.54
C THR A 204 -9.32 18.20 7.19
N GLU A 205 -9.18 19.15 6.25
CA GLU A 205 -8.49 18.86 4.99
C GLU A 205 -7.04 18.39 5.24
N GLU A 206 -6.36 19.00 6.21
CA GLU A 206 -5.00 18.63 6.60
C GLU A 206 -4.89 17.19 7.10
N ASP A 207 -5.83 16.73 7.93
CA ASP A 207 -5.86 15.35 8.42
C ASP A 207 -5.93 14.36 7.26
N THR A 208 -6.89 14.55 6.36
CA THR A 208 -7.10 13.64 5.22
C THR A 208 -5.92 13.65 4.25
N ILE A 209 -5.30 14.81 4.02
CA ILE A 209 -4.08 14.93 3.22
C ILE A 209 -2.93 14.16 3.89
N ASN A 210 -2.75 14.29 5.20
CA ASN A 210 -1.69 13.60 5.92
C ASN A 210 -1.88 12.08 5.87
N ILE A 211 -3.11 11.58 6.05
CA ILE A 211 -3.42 10.14 5.95
C ILE A 211 -3.12 9.63 4.54
N GLU A 212 -3.65 10.27 3.50
CA GLU A 212 -3.42 9.85 2.11
C GLU A 212 -1.94 9.94 1.73
N LYS A 213 -1.22 10.95 2.23
CA LYS A 213 0.22 11.09 2.02
C LYS A 213 1.01 9.96 2.70
N GLN A 214 0.67 9.60 3.94
CA GLN A 214 1.27 8.45 4.64
C GLN A 214 1.04 7.16 3.84
N THR A 215 -0.18 6.93 3.34
CA THR A 215 -0.52 5.80 2.47
C THR A 215 0.33 5.77 1.20
N ASN A 216 0.46 6.89 0.48
CA ASN A 216 1.28 6.96 -0.73
C ASN A 216 2.76 6.71 -0.46
N ILE A 217 3.31 7.22 0.65
CA ILE A 217 4.70 6.97 1.04
C ILE A 217 4.90 5.48 1.31
N SER A 218 3.99 4.85 2.07
CA SER A 218 4.05 3.43 2.40
C SER A 218 3.98 2.54 1.15
N GLN A 219 3.03 2.80 0.26
CA GLN A 219 2.86 2.05 -0.99
C GLN A 219 4.05 2.20 -1.93
N TYR A 220 4.63 3.41 -2.01
CA TYR A 220 5.85 3.63 -2.78
C TYR A 220 7.02 2.82 -2.21
N ASP A 221 7.20 2.84 -0.88
CA ASP A 221 8.25 2.06 -0.23
C ASP A 221 8.05 0.54 -0.42
N ASP A 222 6.81 0.06 -0.42
CA ASP A 222 6.45 -1.31 -0.78
C ASP A 222 6.81 -1.62 -2.25
N GLY A 223 6.58 -0.69 -3.17
CA GLY A 223 7.00 -0.81 -4.57
C GLY A 223 8.51 -0.86 -4.74
N VAL A 224 9.27 -0.05 -3.99
CA VAL A 224 10.74 -0.09 -3.96
C VAL A 224 11.24 -1.44 -3.43
N GLU A 225 10.60 -1.97 -2.39
CA GLU A 225 10.91 -3.29 -1.84
C GLU A 225 10.66 -4.39 -2.87
N THR A 226 9.49 -4.39 -3.52
CA THR A 226 9.14 -5.31 -4.61
C THR A 226 10.16 -5.26 -5.75
N PHE A 227 10.49 -4.05 -6.22
CA PHE A 227 11.48 -3.85 -7.27
C PHE A 227 12.84 -4.47 -6.87
N THR A 228 13.33 -4.14 -5.67
CA THR A 228 14.63 -4.61 -5.20
C THR A 228 14.67 -6.14 -5.04
N LYS A 229 13.58 -6.76 -4.53
CA LYS A 229 13.46 -8.22 -4.48
C LYS A 229 13.60 -8.84 -5.86
N LEU A 230 12.87 -8.32 -6.85
CA LEU A 230 12.89 -8.86 -8.21
C LEU A 230 14.26 -8.69 -8.88
N GLU A 231 14.92 -7.56 -8.67
CA GLU A 231 16.29 -7.33 -9.18
C GLU A 231 17.27 -8.34 -8.58
N LEU A 232 17.24 -8.51 -7.26
CA LEU A 232 18.10 -9.49 -6.57
C LEU A 232 17.78 -10.93 -6.96
N MET A 233 16.50 -11.26 -7.20
CA MET A 233 16.09 -12.57 -7.69
C MET A 233 16.69 -12.86 -9.07
N LYS A 234 16.69 -11.89 -9.99
CA LYS A 234 17.32 -12.06 -11.32
C LYS A 234 18.83 -12.32 -11.22
N ILE A 235 19.50 -11.65 -10.30
CA ILE A 235 20.92 -11.91 -10.03
C ILE A 235 21.08 -13.32 -9.47
N LYS A 236 20.24 -13.67 -8.48
CA LYS A 236 20.28 -14.94 -7.77
C LYS A 236 20.01 -16.16 -8.64
N GLU A 237 19.22 -16.02 -9.71
CA GLU A 237 19.01 -17.07 -10.72
C GLU A 237 20.30 -17.51 -11.42
N HIS A 238 21.32 -16.66 -11.45
CA HIS A 238 22.56 -16.92 -12.19
C HIS A 238 23.80 -17.03 -11.30
N GLN A 239 23.80 -16.38 -10.13
CA GLN A 239 24.96 -16.37 -9.22
C GLN A 239 24.57 -16.00 -7.77
N GLU A 240 25.46 -16.22 -6.81
CA GLU A 240 25.31 -15.63 -5.47
C GLU A 240 25.35 -14.09 -5.54
N ILE A 241 24.51 -13.43 -4.75
CA ILE A 241 24.50 -11.97 -4.62
C ILE A 241 25.78 -11.55 -3.90
N THR A 242 26.54 -10.66 -4.53
CA THR A 242 27.81 -10.13 -4.03
C THR A 242 27.69 -8.68 -3.54
N GLN A 243 28.73 -8.18 -2.87
CA GLN A 243 28.87 -6.77 -2.52
C GLN A 243 28.86 -5.86 -3.76
N ASP A 244 29.44 -6.31 -4.87
CA ASP A 244 29.47 -5.55 -6.12
C ASP A 244 28.07 -5.41 -6.70
N ASN A 245 27.26 -6.47 -6.66
CA ASN A 245 25.86 -6.40 -7.10
C ASN A 245 25.04 -5.37 -6.30
N ILE A 246 25.20 -5.31 -4.98
CA ILE A 246 24.54 -4.28 -4.16
C ILE A 246 25.02 -2.88 -4.55
N SER A 247 26.31 -2.74 -4.83
CA SER A 247 26.91 -1.48 -5.26
C SER A 247 26.44 -1.03 -6.65
N GLU A 248 26.20 -1.98 -7.55
CA GLU A 248 25.63 -1.75 -8.89
C GLU A 248 24.18 -1.29 -8.80
N ILE A 249 23.35 -1.97 -8.01
CA ILE A 249 21.96 -1.54 -7.74
C ILE A 249 21.95 -0.13 -7.14
N GLN A 250 22.83 0.13 -6.16
CA GLN A 250 22.93 1.45 -5.55
C GLN A 250 23.22 2.55 -6.59
N LYS A 251 24.18 2.31 -7.49
CA LYS A 251 24.55 3.27 -8.56
C LYS A 251 23.46 3.40 -9.63
N GLY A 252 22.96 2.29 -10.15
CA GLY A 252 21.99 2.26 -11.26
C GLY A 252 20.64 2.91 -10.95
N TYR A 253 20.30 3.01 -9.67
CA TYR A 253 19.08 3.67 -9.18
C TYR A 253 19.34 4.92 -8.33
N GLU A 254 20.57 5.44 -8.35
CA GLU A 254 20.99 6.67 -7.67
C GLU A 254 20.60 6.71 -6.17
N LEU A 255 20.81 5.59 -5.48
CA LEU A 255 20.44 5.42 -4.08
C LEU A 255 21.54 5.92 -3.14
N THR A 256 21.16 6.77 -2.18
CA THR A 256 22.03 7.13 -1.05
C THR A 256 22.27 5.93 -0.13
N ASN A 257 23.35 5.96 0.66
CA ASN A 257 23.64 4.93 1.68
C ASN A 257 22.47 4.72 2.64
N ARG A 258 21.77 5.79 3.01
CA ARG A 258 20.60 5.73 3.87
C ARG A 258 19.44 4.97 3.20
N GLN A 259 19.18 5.22 1.93
CA GLN A 259 18.11 4.57 1.18
C GLN A 259 18.38 3.08 0.98
N ILE A 260 19.58 2.71 0.52
CA ILE A 260 19.92 1.28 0.34
C ILE A 260 19.94 0.53 1.68
N SER A 261 20.47 1.13 2.76
CA SER A 261 20.39 0.57 4.12
C SER A 261 18.95 0.38 4.59
N TYR A 262 18.07 1.33 4.30
CA TYR A 262 16.66 1.23 4.62
C TYR A 262 15.98 0.08 3.88
N ILE A 263 16.21 -0.03 2.57
CA ILE A 263 15.68 -1.11 1.72
C ILE A 263 16.15 -2.48 2.25
N LEU A 264 17.46 -2.66 2.48
CA LEU A 264 18.00 -3.93 2.99
C LEU A 264 17.43 -4.31 4.36
N ARG A 265 17.23 -3.34 5.27
CA ARG A 265 16.57 -3.59 6.56
C ARG A 265 15.11 -3.99 6.42
N ARG A 266 14.38 -3.42 5.46
CA ARG A 266 13.01 -3.84 5.15
C ARG A 266 12.97 -5.27 4.61
N LEU A 267 13.85 -5.59 3.66
CA LEU A 267 13.96 -6.94 3.11
C LEU A 267 14.19 -7.99 4.20
N ALA A 268 15.07 -7.71 5.16
CA ALA A 268 15.35 -8.60 6.28
C ALA A 268 14.15 -8.90 7.19
N LYS A 269 13.12 -8.05 7.18
CA LYS A 269 11.87 -8.21 7.96
C LYS A 269 10.69 -8.67 7.11
N SER A 270 10.87 -8.76 5.80
CA SER A 270 9.78 -9.03 4.87
C SER A 270 9.52 -10.52 4.71
N GLU A 271 8.29 -10.86 4.34
CA GLU A 271 7.98 -12.23 3.95
C GLU A 271 8.73 -12.63 2.69
N PRO A 272 9.11 -13.92 2.54
CA PRO A 272 9.80 -14.43 1.36
C PRO A 272 8.84 -14.64 0.18
N ASN A 273 8.07 -13.60 -0.16
CA ASN A 273 7.16 -13.54 -1.29
C ASN A 273 7.13 -12.09 -1.83
N VAL A 274 7.11 -11.95 -3.15
CA VAL A 274 7.03 -10.66 -3.85
C VAL A 274 5.58 -10.21 -4.06
N ASP A 275 4.68 -11.16 -4.30
CA ASP A 275 3.31 -10.91 -4.74
C ASP A 275 2.47 -10.13 -3.72
N TYR A 276 2.79 -10.25 -2.43
CA TYR A 276 2.05 -9.56 -1.37
C TYR A 276 2.27 -8.04 -1.45
N LYS A 277 3.52 -7.59 -1.48
CA LYS A 277 3.86 -6.15 -1.53
C LYS A 277 3.55 -5.49 -2.85
N ALA A 278 3.56 -6.26 -3.93
CA ALA A 278 3.20 -5.79 -5.26
C ALA A 278 1.76 -5.22 -5.34
N ARG A 279 0.81 -5.76 -4.56
CA ARG A 279 -0.59 -5.32 -4.57
C ARG A 279 -0.74 -3.85 -4.17
N TYR A 280 -0.01 -3.44 -3.12
CA TYR A 280 -0.02 -2.07 -2.61
C TYR A 280 0.54 -1.08 -3.64
N MET A 281 1.62 -1.45 -4.32
CA MET A 281 2.19 -0.67 -5.42
C MET A 281 1.22 -0.55 -6.60
N ILE A 282 0.56 -1.65 -6.99
CA ILE A 282 -0.42 -1.64 -8.08
C ILE A 282 -1.61 -0.75 -7.70
N ALA A 283 -2.10 -0.85 -6.47
CA ALA A 283 -3.18 0.00 -5.99
C ALA A 283 -2.79 1.49 -6.03
N GLN A 284 -1.56 1.85 -5.66
CA GLN A 284 -1.05 3.23 -5.75
C GLN A 284 -1.14 3.83 -7.16
N LEU A 285 -0.98 2.98 -8.18
CA LEU A 285 -1.10 3.42 -9.58
C LEU A 285 -2.56 3.55 -10.00
N ILE A 286 -3.44 2.68 -9.51
CA ILE A 286 -4.82 2.56 -10.00
C ILE A 286 -5.78 3.49 -9.25
N TYR A 287 -5.73 3.56 -7.92
CA TYR A 287 -6.73 4.32 -7.16
C TYR A 287 -6.77 5.82 -7.55
N PRO A 288 -5.65 6.52 -7.85
CA PRO A 288 -5.72 7.92 -8.26
C PRO A 288 -6.48 8.11 -9.56
N HIS A 289 -6.34 7.17 -10.50
CA HIS A 289 -7.09 7.16 -11.76
C HIS A 289 -8.58 6.99 -11.52
N TYR A 290 -8.98 6.05 -10.67
CA TYR A 290 -10.38 5.86 -10.30
C TYR A 290 -10.96 7.11 -9.60
N ILE A 291 -10.19 7.77 -8.74
CA ILE A 291 -10.66 8.96 -8.02
C ILE A 291 -10.91 10.14 -8.96
N GLU A 292 -10.16 10.31 -10.04
CA GLU A 292 -10.49 11.32 -11.07
C GLU A 292 -11.84 11.02 -11.74
N GLN A 293 -12.19 9.74 -11.96
CA GLN A 293 -13.49 9.35 -12.50
C GLN A 293 -14.62 9.62 -11.50
N TYR A 294 -14.40 9.31 -10.22
CA TYR A 294 -15.34 9.59 -9.14
C TYR A 294 -15.60 11.09 -8.97
N GLU A 295 -14.57 11.92 -9.07
CA GLU A 295 -14.70 13.39 -9.03
C GLU A 295 -15.54 13.95 -10.19
N GLN A 296 -15.51 13.30 -11.36
CA GLN A 296 -16.27 13.73 -12.53
C GLN A 296 -17.73 13.28 -12.48
N ASN A 297 -17.99 12.03 -12.08
CA ASN A 297 -19.34 11.48 -12.00
C ASN A 297 -19.40 10.38 -10.93
N PRO A 298 -19.75 10.72 -9.68
CA PRO A 298 -19.80 9.78 -8.56
C PRO A 298 -20.69 8.55 -8.83
N GLU A 299 -21.90 8.76 -9.35
CA GLU A 299 -22.87 7.68 -9.60
C GLU A 299 -22.33 6.68 -10.62
N LYS A 300 -21.76 7.17 -11.73
CA LYS A 300 -21.13 6.33 -12.75
C LYS A 300 -19.91 5.59 -12.20
N ALA A 301 -19.08 6.26 -11.39
CA ALA A 301 -17.89 5.65 -10.80
C ALA A 301 -18.25 4.51 -9.84
N ILE A 302 -19.25 4.69 -8.97
CA ILE A 302 -19.72 3.63 -8.08
C ILE A 302 -20.28 2.44 -8.87
N LYS A 303 -21.08 2.68 -9.92
CA LYS A 303 -21.55 1.61 -10.82
C LYS A 303 -20.37 0.86 -11.46
N THR A 304 -19.35 1.59 -11.91
CA THR A 304 -18.13 1.03 -12.51
C THR A 304 -17.37 0.17 -11.49
N LEU A 305 -17.25 0.63 -10.24
CA LEU A 305 -16.59 -0.11 -9.18
C LEU A 305 -17.33 -1.41 -8.83
N LYS A 306 -18.67 -1.41 -8.84
CA LYS A 306 -19.48 -2.63 -8.67
C LYS A 306 -19.27 -3.62 -9.82
N GLN A 307 -19.21 -3.14 -11.06
CA GLN A 307 -18.87 -4.00 -12.22
C GLN A 307 -17.45 -4.58 -12.11
N TYR A 308 -16.52 -3.78 -11.59
CA TYR A 308 -15.16 -4.21 -11.32
C TYR A 308 -15.11 -5.36 -10.30
N PHE A 309 -15.90 -5.30 -9.20
CA PHE A 309 -15.99 -6.41 -8.24
C PHE A 309 -16.38 -7.72 -8.92
N GLU A 310 -17.35 -7.68 -9.84
CA GLU A 310 -17.79 -8.88 -10.56
C GLU A 310 -16.69 -9.45 -11.47
N GLN A 311 -15.87 -8.59 -12.10
CA GLN A 311 -14.70 -9.07 -12.88
C GLN A 311 -13.60 -9.64 -11.99
N ILE A 312 -13.36 -9.04 -10.82
CA ILE A 312 -12.42 -9.57 -9.82
C ILE A 312 -12.87 -10.96 -9.37
N LYS A 313 -14.15 -11.12 -8.99
CA LYS A 313 -14.71 -12.41 -8.58
C LYS A 313 -14.63 -13.47 -9.68
N ALA A 314 -14.87 -13.07 -10.92
CA ALA A 314 -14.77 -13.94 -12.09
C ALA A 314 -13.33 -14.27 -12.54
N ASN A 315 -12.30 -13.79 -11.82
CA ASN A 315 -10.89 -13.97 -12.14
C ASN A 315 -10.48 -13.40 -13.53
N LYS A 316 -11.02 -12.24 -13.91
CA LYS A 316 -10.80 -11.63 -15.23
C LYS A 316 -9.94 -10.36 -15.16
N LEU A 317 -8.64 -10.51 -14.87
CA LEU A 317 -7.68 -9.39 -14.72
C LEU A 317 -7.76 -8.31 -15.81
N LYS A 318 -7.77 -8.70 -17.09
CA LYS A 318 -7.81 -7.73 -18.20
C LYS A 318 -9.13 -6.96 -18.25
N ASP A 319 -10.24 -7.63 -17.97
CA ASP A 319 -11.55 -7.00 -18.00
C ASP A 319 -11.77 -6.13 -16.75
N SER A 320 -11.24 -6.53 -15.59
CA SER A 320 -11.17 -5.68 -14.39
C SER A 320 -10.49 -4.35 -14.69
N LEU A 321 -9.33 -4.37 -15.35
CA LEU A 321 -8.62 -3.14 -15.74
C LEU A 321 -9.42 -2.31 -16.75
N ARG A 322 -9.99 -2.95 -17.78
CA ARG A 322 -10.80 -2.26 -18.80
C ARG A 322 -12.04 -1.60 -18.25
N ILE A 323 -12.72 -2.22 -17.27
CA ILE A 323 -13.87 -1.63 -16.58
C ILE A 323 -13.46 -0.32 -15.91
N LEU A 324 -12.27 -0.27 -15.30
CA LEU A 324 -11.71 0.95 -14.72
C LEU A 324 -11.18 1.94 -15.77
N GLY A 325 -11.38 1.69 -17.07
CA GLY A 325 -10.86 2.54 -18.15
C GLY A 325 -9.37 2.36 -18.43
N ILE A 326 -8.74 1.30 -17.92
CA ILE A 326 -7.31 1.04 -18.04
C ILE A 326 -7.09 -0.03 -19.11
N ASN A 327 -6.36 0.31 -20.18
CA ASN A 327 -5.96 -0.69 -21.16
C ASN A 327 -4.81 -1.54 -20.59
N PRO A 328 -4.86 -2.88 -20.58
CA PRO A 328 -3.78 -3.70 -20.03
C PRO A 328 -2.55 -3.75 -20.96
N ASN A 329 -1.88 -2.61 -21.15
CA ASN A 329 -0.68 -2.43 -21.96
C ASN A 329 0.35 -1.54 -21.25
N ILE A 330 1.56 -1.49 -21.82
CA ILE A 330 2.69 -0.75 -21.23
C ILE A 330 2.42 0.77 -21.19
N ASP A 331 1.75 1.32 -22.20
CA ASP A 331 1.47 2.75 -22.32
C ASP A 331 0.53 3.24 -21.20
N SER A 332 -0.37 2.36 -20.75
CA SER A 332 -1.26 2.68 -19.63
C SER A 332 -0.51 2.83 -18.31
N ILE A 333 0.64 2.16 -18.13
CA ILE A 333 1.48 2.36 -16.93
C ILE A 333 1.98 3.81 -16.88
N GLN A 334 2.39 4.37 -18.02
CA GLN A 334 2.84 5.76 -18.09
C GLN A 334 1.72 6.74 -17.71
N THR A 335 0.51 6.50 -18.23
CA THR A 335 -0.67 7.31 -17.90
C THR A 335 -1.00 7.25 -16.41
N LEU A 336 -0.99 6.04 -15.81
CA LEU A 336 -1.24 5.87 -14.37
C LEU A 336 -0.18 6.61 -13.53
N ILE A 337 1.10 6.52 -13.91
CA ILE A 337 2.20 7.24 -13.24
C ILE A 337 2.00 8.75 -13.28
N GLU A 338 1.55 9.29 -14.42
CA GLU A 338 1.27 10.72 -14.55
C GLU A 338 0.12 11.17 -13.64
N THR A 339 -0.97 10.39 -13.60
CA THR A 339 -2.10 10.64 -12.70
C THR A 339 -1.68 10.54 -11.23
N THR A 340 -0.92 9.51 -10.84
CA THR A 340 -0.40 9.36 -9.48
C THR A 340 0.51 10.53 -9.09
N ASN A 341 1.44 10.94 -9.96
CA ASN A 341 2.32 12.09 -9.71
C ASN A 341 1.52 13.40 -9.59
N LYS A 342 0.50 13.61 -10.42
CA LYS A 342 -0.40 14.77 -10.31
C LYS A 342 -1.13 14.77 -8.97
N ARG A 343 -1.59 13.61 -8.49
CA ARG A 343 -2.24 13.46 -7.18
C ARG A 343 -1.26 13.74 -6.03
N ILE A 344 -0.07 13.15 -6.04
CA ILE A 344 0.99 13.38 -5.04
C ILE A 344 1.34 14.87 -5.00
N LYS A 345 1.55 15.51 -6.15
CA LYS A 345 1.84 16.95 -6.22
C LYS A 345 0.73 17.80 -5.61
N LYS A 346 -0.55 17.44 -5.80
CA LYS A 346 -1.68 18.12 -5.11
C LYS A 346 -1.60 17.96 -3.60
N LEU A 347 -1.23 16.78 -3.10
CA LEU A 347 -1.06 16.52 -1.65
C LEU A 347 0.14 17.27 -1.06
N GLU A 348 1.23 17.42 -1.83
CA GLU A 348 2.43 18.15 -1.39
C GLU A 348 2.28 19.68 -1.45
N ASN A 349 1.51 20.20 -2.42
CA ASN A 349 1.36 21.64 -2.64
C ASN A 349 0.35 22.32 -1.71
N LYS A 350 -0.62 21.59 -1.17
CA LYS A 350 -1.51 22.13 -0.13
C LYS A 350 -0.68 22.32 1.14
N ARG A 351 -0.20 23.54 1.35
CA ARG A 351 0.72 23.94 2.44
C ARG A 351 0.27 23.31 3.77
N THR A 352 1.05 22.36 4.28
CA THR A 352 0.89 21.75 5.60
C THR A 352 1.72 22.43 6.71
N PHE A 353 2.25 23.64 6.45
CA PHE A 353 3.18 24.29 7.37
C PHE A 353 2.86 25.78 7.55
N ASN A 354 2.27 26.12 8.69
CA ASN A 354 2.59 27.39 9.34
C ASN A 354 3.95 27.25 10.02
N LYS A 355 4.78 28.29 9.88
CA LYS A 355 6.20 28.35 10.25
C LYS A 355 6.50 28.29 11.75
N GLU A 356 5.53 27.97 12.60
CA GLU A 356 5.64 28.12 14.06
C GLU A 356 5.63 26.80 14.85
N GLU A 357 5.49 25.63 14.20
CA GLU A 357 5.57 24.32 14.89
C GLU A 357 6.81 23.51 14.48
N VAL A 358 7.98 24.16 14.51
CA VAL A 358 9.26 23.45 14.54
C VAL A 358 10.03 23.98 15.75
N GLU A 359 9.66 23.48 16.93
CA GLU A 359 10.55 23.53 18.09
C GLU A 359 11.30 22.20 18.23
N ILE A 360 12.61 22.33 17.96
CA ILE A 360 13.80 21.61 18.48
C ILE A 360 13.71 20.10 18.69
#